data_AF-A0A972MU01-F1
#
_entry.id   AF-A0A972MU01-F1
#
_cell.length_a   1.000
_cell.length_b   1.000
_cell.length_c   1.000
_cell.angle_alpha   90.00
_cell.angle_beta   90.00
_cell.angle_gamma   90.00
#
_symmetry.space_group_name_H-M   'P 1'
#
loop_
_entity.id
_entity.type
_entity.pdbx_description
1 polymer ?
#
loop_
_entity_poly.entity_id
_entity_poly.type
_entity_poly.pdbx_seq_one_letter_code
_entity_poly.pdbx_strand_id
1 'polypeptide(L)'
;MAGSVLLNIVRESMLEVYQAKRIIQKELLLENYPILSNSIECTVSIYLKEKKKNTYTTSSANTLLENIIICAKKAAFEDPAHPPLSSSNYLLAEIELTLHTDDGDISEKDSPILTDETTLVV
;
A
#
# COMPACT_ATOMS: atom_id res chain seq x y z
N MET A 1 2.70 -16.03 4.83
CA MET A 1 1.58 -15.08 4.65
C MET A 1 1.36 -14.35 5.96
N ALA A 2 2.13 -13.29 6.19
CA ALA A 2 1.97 -12.36 7.29
C ALA A 2 2.59 -11.04 6.82
N GLY A 3 2.03 -10.45 5.77
CA GLY A 3 2.32 -9.05 5.49
C GLY A 3 1.76 -8.25 6.66
N SER A 4 2.47 -7.22 7.12
CA SER A 4 1.97 -6.39 8.19
C SER A 4 0.56 -5.90 7.89
N VAL A 5 -0.22 -5.73 8.95
CA VAL A 5 -1.59 -5.20 8.90
C VAL A 5 -1.65 -3.93 8.03
N LEU A 6 -0.59 -3.12 8.07
CA LEU A 6 -0.42 -1.92 7.25
C LEU A 6 -0.44 -2.21 5.74
N LEU A 7 0.30 -3.23 5.29
CA LEU A 7 0.31 -3.63 3.87
C LEU A 7 -1.04 -4.22 3.43
N ASN A 8 -1.72 -4.94 4.32
CA ASN A 8 -3.10 -5.38 4.04
C ASN A 8 -4.03 -4.19 3.83
N ILE A 9 -3.95 -3.16 4.69
CA ILE A 9 -4.73 -1.92 4.53
C ILE A 9 -4.39 -1.23 3.20
N VAL A 10 -3.12 -1.19 2.80
CA VAL A 10 -2.70 -0.66 1.49
C VAL A 10 -3.39 -1.43 0.36
N ARG A 11 -3.36 -2.76 0.40
CA ARG A 11 -3.99 -3.61 -0.62
C ARG A 11 -5.50 -3.42 -0.66
N GLU A 12 -6.17 -3.41 0.49
CA GLU A 12 -7.61 -3.15 0.59
C GLU A 12 -7.98 -1.76 0.06
N SER A 13 -7.13 -0.76 0.29
CA SER A 13 -7.32 0.61 -0.22
C SER A 13 -7.31 0.67 -1.73
N MET A 14 -6.42 -0.09 -2.37
CA MET A 14 -6.37 -0.20 -3.82
C MET A 14 -7.57 -1.00 -4.35
N LEU A 15 -7.93 -2.11 -3.70
CA LEU A 15 -9.10 -2.92 -4.08
C LEU A 15 -10.41 -2.15 -3.97
N GLU A 16 -10.55 -1.27 -2.98
CA GLU A 16 -11.71 -0.37 -2.84
C GLU A 16 -11.90 0.49 -4.09
N VAL A 17 -10.82 0.98 -4.70
CA VAL A 17 -10.89 1.75 -5.97
C VAL A 17 -11.24 0.83 -7.14
N TYR A 18 -10.64 -0.36 -7.24
CA TYR A 18 -10.95 -1.30 -8.31
C TYR A 18 -12.38 -1.83 -8.27
N GLN A 19 -12.90 -2.11 -7.07
CA GLN A 19 -14.25 -2.66 -6.87
C GLN A 19 -15.33 -1.57 -6.75
N ALA A 20 -14.92 -0.30 -6.66
CA ALA A 20 -15.81 0.84 -6.35
C ALA A 20 -16.70 0.58 -5.11
N LYS A 21 -16.18 -0.15 -4.12
CA LYS A 21 -16.88 -0.54 -2.89
C LYS A 21 -16.06 -0.11 -1.70
N ARG A 22 -16.71 0.50 -0.70
CA ARG A 22 -16.08 0.86 0.56
C ARG A 22 -15.85 -0.40 1.41
N ILE A 23 -14.62 -0.89 1.45
CA ILE A 23 -14.24 -2.12 2.16
C ILE A 23 -13.59 -1.78 3.50
N ILE A 24 -12.94 -0.62 3.59
CA ILE A 24 -12.15 -0.23 4.76
C ILE A 24 -13.06 0.28 5.88
N GLN A 25 -13.13 -0.48 6.97
CA GLN A 25 -13.80 -0.09 8.21
C GLN A 25 -12.78 0.59 9.14
N LYS A 26 -12.67 1.92 8.99
CA LYS A 26 -11.71 2.74 9.74
C LYS A 26 -11.87 2.59 11.25
N GLU A 27 -13.11 2.50 11.74
CA GLU A 27 -13.41 2.37 13.18
C GLU A 27 -12.86 1.06 13.76
N LEU A 28 -13.10 -0.07 13.10
CA LEU A 28 -12.59 -1.39 13.53
C LEU A 28 -11.07 -1.46 13.53
N LEU A 29 -10.41 -0.82 12.56
CA LEU A 29 -8.95 -0.79 12.49
C LEU A 29 -8.34 0.06 13.60
N LEU A 30 -8.94 1.22 13.91
CA LEU A 30 -8.53 2.08 15.03
C LEU A 30 -8.73 1.39 16.38
N GLU A 31 -9.79 0.59 16.52
CA GLU A 31 -10.09 -0.15 17.76
C GLU A 31 -9.10 -1.31 17.98
N ASN A 32 -8.70 -2.00 16.90
CA ASN A 32 -7.71 -3.09 16.98
C ASN A 32 -6.27 -2.59 17.07
N TYR A 33 -5.94 -1.43 16.48
CA TYR A 33 -4.58 -0.89 16.40
C TYR A 33 -4.56 0.61 16.69
N PRO A 34 -4.54 1.02 17.97
CA PRO A 34 -4.53 2.44 18.35
C PRO A 34 -3.32 3.22 17.81
N ILE A 35 -2.23 2.50 17.46
CA ILE A 35 -1.05 3.07 16.80
C ILE A 35 -1.35 3.73 15.45
N LEU A 36 -2.46 3.34 14.80
CA LEU A 36 -2.93 3.90 13.53
C LEU A 36 -3.49 5.33 13.67
N SER A 37 -3.75 5.78 14.90
CA SER A 37 -4.19 7.14 15.19
C SER A 37 -3.03 8.14 15.26
N ASN A 38 -1.78 7.67 15.24
CA ASN A 38 -0.61 8.56 15.25
C ASN A 38 -0.46 9.25 13.90
N SER A 39 0.00 10.50 13.90
CA SER A 39 0.31 11.24 12.68
C SER A 39 1.74 10.93 12.24
N ILE A 40 1.89 9.90 11.39
CA ILE A 40 3.19 9.44 10.88
C ILE A 40 3.18 9.59 9.36
N GLU A 41 4.30 10.05 8.80
CA GLU A 41 4.48 10.18 7.36
C GLU A 41 4.72 8.82 6.72
N CYS A 42 4.04 8.56 5.62
CA CYS A 42 4.14 7.28 4.91
C CYS A 42 4.52 7.52 3.47
N THR A 43 5.41 6.67 2.96
CA THR A 43 5.76 6.59 1.55
C THR A 43 5.36 5.21 1.03
N VAL A 44 4.48 5.18 0.02
CA VAL A 44 4.14 3.95 -0.70
C VAL A 44 4.84 3.97 -2.05
N SER A 45 5.71 2.99 -2.27
CA SER A 45 6.37 2.74 -3.55
C SER A 45 5.82 1.46 -4.17
N ILE A 46 5.42 1.53 -5.44
CA ILE A 46 4.92 0.38 -6.20
C ILE A 46 5.98 0.01 -7.22
N TYR A 47 6.42 -1.25 -7.20
CA TYR A 47 7.38 -1.79 -8.15
C TYR A 47 6.68 -2.82 -9.05
N LEU A 48 7.00 -2.80 -10.33
CA LEU A 48 6.49 -3.76 -11.31
C LEU A 48 7.67 -4.33 -12.09
N LYS A 49 7.91 -5.64 -11.98
CA LYS A 49 9.06 -6.33 -12.61
C LYS A 49 10.38 -5.60 -12.31
N GLU A 50 10.66 -5.37 -11.02
CA GLU A 50 11.86 -4.68 -10.51
C GLU A 50 12.04 -3.21 -10.94
N LYS A 51 11.08 -2.63 -11.68
CA LYS A 51 11.07 -1.19 -11.97
C LYS A 51 10.14 -0.46 -11.03
N LYS A 52 10.66 0.57 -10.35
CA LYS A 52 9.87 1.51 -9.57
C LYS A 52 8.89 2.20 -10.51
N LYS A 53 7.62 1.84 -10.40
CA LYS A 53 6.56 2.34 -11.25
C LYS A 53 6.07 3.65 -10.67
N ASN A 54 5.58 3.64 -9.44
CA ASN A 54 4.97 4.82 -8.84
C ASN A 54 5.45 4.99 -7.41
N THR A 55 5.44 6.23 -6.93
CA THR A 55 5.80 6.53 -5.55
C THR A 55 5.01 7.73 -5.08
N TYR A 56 4.42 7.60 -3.92
CA TYR A 56 3.78 8.72 -3.27
C TYR A 56 4.25 8.81 -1.83
N THR A 57 4.43 10.04 -1.35
CA THR A 57 4.75 10.33 0.04
C THR A 57 3.68 11.29 0.56
N THR A 58 3.09 10.95 1.70
CA THR A 58 2.14 11.83 2.36
C THR A 58 2.86 12.80 3.28
N SER A 59 2.20 13.90 3.61
CA SER A 59 2.63 14.78 4.69
C SER A 59 1.99 14.35 6.02
N SER A 60 2.62 14.72 7.14
CA SER A 60 2.28 14.39 8.53
C SER A 60 0.95 14.97 9.04
N ALA A 61 0.10 15.49 8.15
CA ALA A 61 -1.13 16.20 8.53
C ALA A 61 -2.29 15.28 8.96
N ASN A 62 -2.32 14.01 8.53
CA ASN A 62 -3.41 13.07 8.87
C ASN A 62 -2.91 11.90 9.73
N THR A 63 -3.85 11.11 10.23
CA THR A 63 -3.57 9.86 10.94
C THR A 63 -2.87 8.85 10.02
N LEU A 64 -2.08 7.95 10.61
CA LEU A 64 -1.32 6.92 9.91
C LEU A 64 -2.22 6.12 8.97
N LEU A 65 -3.40 5.73 9.43
CA LEU A 65 -4.38 5.03 8.58
C LEU A 65 -4.80 5.84 7.37
N GLU A 66 -5.19 7.10 7.55
CA GLU A 66 -5.58 7.96 6.44
C GLU A 66 -4.42 8.20 5.48
N ASN A 67 -3.22 8.43 6.02
CA ASN A 67 -2.01 8.58 5.24
C ASN A 67 -1.77 7.33 4.41
N ILE A 68 -1.79 6.12 4.98
CA ILE A 68 -1.64 4.87 4.24
C ILE A 68 -2.67 4.75 3.11
N ILE A 69 -3.95 5.03 3.38
CA ILE A 69 -5.02 4.94 2.38
C ILE A 69 -4.79 5.94 1.24
N ILE A 70 -4.48 7.18 1.57
CA ILE A 70 -4.21 8.25 0.58
C ILE A 70 -2.97 7.89 -0.23
N CYS A 71 -1.91 7.44 0.43
CA CYS A 71 -0.64 7.08 -0.19
C CYS A 71 -0.84 5.93 -1.18
N ALA A 72 -1.54 4.87 -0.76
CA ALA A 72 -1.88 3.73 -1.60
C ALA A 72 -2.68 4.14 -2.84
N LYS A 73 -3.75 4.93 -2.66
CA LYS A 73 -4.62 5.36 -3.76
C LYS A 73 -3.89 6.29 -4.72
N LYS A 74 -3.12 7.25 -4.19
CA LYS A 74 -2.37 8.19 -5.02
C LYS A 74 -1.22 7.53 -5.75
N ALA A 75 -0.45 6.69 -5.08
CA ALA A 75 0.60 5.91 -5.73
C ALA A 75 0.02 5.00 -6.83
N ALA A 76 -1.14 4.39 -6.62
CA ALA A 76 -1.73 3.51 -7.63
C ALA A 76 -2.44 4.24 -8.79
N PHE A 77 -3.10 5.38 -8.55
CA PHE A 77 -4.03 5.97 -9.52
C PHE A 77 -3.81 7.45 -9.83
N GLU A 78 -3.23 8.24 -8.94
CA GLU A 78 -3.09 9.70 -9.09
C GLU A 78 -1.62 10.15 -9.23
N ASP A 79 -0.72 9.25 -9.58
CA ASP A 79 0.68 9.58 -9.84
C ASP A 79 0.79 10.36 -11.18
N PRO A 80 1.26 11.61 -11.18
CA PRO A 80 1.32 12.42 -12.40
C PRO A 80 2.40 11.94 -13.39
N ALA A 81 3.34 11.10 -12.96
CA ALA A 81 4.42 10.59 -13.80
C ALA A 81 4.03 9.28 -14.52
N HIS A 82 3.02 8.55 -14.04
CA HIS A 82 2.70 7.22 -14.54
C HIS A 82 1.19 6.97 -14.69
N PRO A 83 0.76 6.19 -15.69
CA PRO A 83 -0.64 5.84 -15.85
C PRO A 83 -1.15 5.01 -14.66
N PRO A 84 -2.47 5.06 -14.36
CA PRO A 84 -3.07 4.32 -13.27
C PRO A 84 -2.77 2.82 -13.39
N LEU A 85 -2.56 2.19 -12.25
CA LEU A 85 -2.25 0.77 -12.16
C LEU A 85 -3.45 -0.03 -12.67
N SER A 86 -3.23 -0.84 -13.71
CA SER A 86 -4.24 -1.79 -14.19
C SER A 86 -4.33 -3.00 -13.26
N SER A 87 -5.50 -3.64 -13.17
CA SER A 87 -5.73 -4.81 -12.30
C SER A 87 -4.72 -5.94 -12.52
N SER A 88 -4.31 -6.17 -13.78
CA SER A 88 -3.28 -7.17 -14.10
C SER A 88 -1.91 -6.77 -13.57
N ASN A 89 -1.57 -5.48 -13.62
CA ASN A 89 -0.32 -4.98 -13.07
C ASN A 89 -0.34 -5.01 -11.54
N TYR A 90 -1.49 -4.76 -10.91
CA TYR A 90 -1.64 -4.87 -9.46
C TYR A 90 -1.32 -6.27 -8.93
N LEU A 91 -1.75 -7.31 -9.64
CA LEU A 91 -1.45 -8.70 -9.25
C LEU A 91 0.05 -9.01 -9.31
N LEU A 92 0.77 -8.39 -10.23
CA LEU A 92 2.21 -8.57 -10.44
C LEU A 92 3.06 -7.49 -9.75
N ALA A 93 2.43 -6.54 -9.05
CA ALA A 93 3.11 -5.42 -8.42
C ALA A 93 3.57 -5.77 -7.01
N GLU A 94 4.82 -5.42 -6.73
CA GLU A 94 5.38 -5.37 -5.38
C GLU A 94 5.02 -4.03 -4.76
N ILE A 95 4.62 -4.05 -3.50
CA ILE A 95 4.20 -2.86 -2.77
C ILE A 95 5.15 -2.68 -1.61
N GLU A 96 5.81 -1.54 -1.54
CA GLU A 96 6.69 -1.16 -0.44
C GLU A 96 6.06 0.00 0.33
N LEU A 97 5.91 -0.16 1.62
CA LEU A 97 5.47 0.87 2.55
C LEU A 97 6.65 1.27 3.42
N THR A 98 7.00 2.55 3.40
CA THR A 98 7.99 3.14 4.30
C THR A 98 7.31 4.11 5.24
N LEU A 99 7.53 3.95 6.53
CA LEU A 99 7.05 4.82 7.59
C LEU A 99 8.21 5.68 8.06
N HIS A 100 8.05 6.99 8.01
CA HIS A 100 9.04 7.94 8.51
C HIS A 100 8.64 8.34 9.94
N THR A 101 9.34 7.79 10.93
CA THR A 101 9.14 8.12 12.34
C THR A 101 10.32 8.91 12.87
N ASP A 102 10.15 9.67 13.96
CA ASP A 102 11.25 10.40 14.61
C ASP A 102 12.42 9.49 15.05
N ASP A 103 12.14 8.21 15.30
CA ASP A 103 13.14 7.21 15.71
C ASP A 103 13.90 6.60 14.51
N GLY A 104 13.36 6.75 13.30
CA GLY A 104 13.95 6.25 12.06
C GLY A 104 12.92 5.81 11.01
N ASP A 105 13.43 5.50 9.82
CA ASP A 105 12.63 5.01 8.69
C ASP A 105 12.40 3.49 8.80
N ILE A 106 11.15 3.06 8.81
CA ILE A 106 10.77 1.65 8.81
C ILE A 106 10.19 1.32 7.43
N SER A 107 10.91 0.55 6.62
CA SER A 107 10.40 0.08 5.33
C SER A 107 10.00 -1.39 5.39
N GLU A 108 8.85 -1.69 4.80
CA GLU A 108 8.33 -3.04 4.66
C GLU A 108 7.88 -3.25 3.21
N LYS A 109 8.35 -4.35 2.62
CA LYS A 109 8.08 -4.67 1.23
C LYS A 109 7.27 -5.96 1.12
N ASP A 110 6.16 -5.88 0.40
CA ASP A 110 5.29 -7.00 0.08
C ASP A 110 5.58 -7.53 -1.32
N SER A 111 5.72 -8.85 -1.41
CA SER A 111 5.87 -9.58 -2.67
C SER A 111 4.58 -9.50 -3.53
N PRO A 112 4.65 -9.71 -4.85
CA PRO A 112 3.47 -9.65 -5.69
C PRO A 112 2.50 -10.80 -5.37
N ILE A 113 1.20 -10.57 -5.60
CA ILE A 113 0.13 -11.56 -5.35
C ILE A 113 0.32 -12.77 -6.27
N LEU A 114 0.62 -12.49 -7.54
CA LEU A 114 1.05 -13.48 -8.51
C LEU A 114 2.57 -13.41 -8.62
N THR A 115 3.23 -14.45 -8.13
CA THR A 115 4.55 -14.82 -8.62
C THR A 115 4.32 -15.55 -9.94
N ASP A 116 4.96 -15.09 -11.01
CA ASP A 116 5.00 -15.80 -12.30
C ASP A 116 5.87 -17.06 -12.13
N GLU A 117 5.40 -18.02 -11.34
CA GLU A 117 5.96 -19.36 -11.25
C GLU A 117 4.82 -20.37 -11.15
N THR A 118 4.32 -20.69 -12.34
CA THR A 118 3.99 -22.07 -12.66
C THR A 118 5.27 -22.90 -12.53
N THR A 119 5.54 -23.39 -11.32
CA THR A 119 6.50 -24.48 -11.10
C THR A 119 5.75 -25.62 -10.43
N LEU A 120 4.72 -26.11 -11.13
CA LEU A 120 4.38 -27.53 -11.14
C LEU A 120 5.58 -28.25 -11.76
N VAL A 121 6.50 -28.75 -10.93
CA VAL A 121 7.33 -29.88 -11.34
C VAL A 121 6.81 -31.08 -10.56
N VAL A 122 6.27 -31.99 -11.36
CA VAL A 122 5.71 -33.32 -11.05
C VAL A 122 6.77 -34.23 -10.45
#